data_AF-A0A957L020-F1
#
_entry.id   AF-A0A957L020-F1
#
_cell.length_a   1.000
_cell.length_b   1.000
_cell.length_c   1.000
_cell.angle_alpha   90.00
_cell.angle_beta   90.00
_cell.angle_gamma   90.00
#
_symmetry.space_group_name_H-M   'P 1'
#
loop_
_entity.id
_entity.type
_entity.pdbx_description
1 polymer ?
#
loop_
_entity_poly.entity_id
_entity_poly.type
_entity_poly.pdbx_seq_one_letter_code
_entity_poly.pdbx_strand_id
1 'polypeptide(L)'
;AMALPAAAEQVSELVDPSGGLADLQNGIIRQVAPTALTSDPVRALRALRLALQLNFAIEPVTWASIAAARPLLPDVSPERLRDELVTALLLPEPAAFLEQLALAGLASHLLPPLADTTAALLTNLARLEAACDGADATALGLPAETMALLAAHWARPVDGGYSGRLPLRLAALL
;
A
#
# COMPACT_ATOMS: atom_id res chain seq x y z
N ALA A 1 -8.62 -0.23 17.56
CA ALA A 1 -8.04 0.13 18.87
C ALA A 1 -8.77 -0.66 19.94
N MET A 2 -8.48 -1.96 20.01
CA MET A 2 -9.09 -2.89 20.95
C MET A 2 -7.97 -3.48 21.81
N ALA A 3 -8.29 -3.86 23.04
CA ALA A 3 -7.37 -4.53 23.93
C ALA A 3 -8.06 -5.73 24.58
N LEU A 4 -7.32 -6.82 24.73
CA LEU A 4 -7.73 -7.94 25.56
C LEU A 4 -6.72 -8.02 26.72
N PRO A 5 -7.17 -7.99 27.99
CA PRO A 5 -6.28 -8.17 29.12
C PRO A 5 -5.48 -9.47 28.99
N ALA A 6 -4.20 -9.45 29.36
CA ALA A 6 -3.34 -10.65 29.22
C ALA A 6 -3.84 -11.84 30.07
N ALA A 7 -4.58 -11.57 31.14
CA ALA A 7 -5.19 -12.58 32.00
C ALA A 7 -6.62 -12.96 31.58
N ALA A 8 -7.14 -12.39 30.48
CA ALA A 8 -8.49 -12.69 30.02
C ALA A 8 -8.59 -14.16 29.61
N GLU A 9 -9.68 -14.80 30.04
CA GLU A 9 -10.01 -16.16 29.66
C GLU A 9 -11.05 -16.19 28.53
N GLN A 10 -11.77 -15.08 28.32
CA GLN A 10 -12.86 -15.00 27.37
C GLN A 10 -12.81 -13.71 26.53
N VAL A 11 -13.30 -13.79 25.29
CA VAL A 11 -13.40 -12.64 24.36
C VAL A 11 -14.39 -11.58 24.86
N SER A 12 -15.32 -11.94 25.75
CA SER A 12 -16.24 -10.99 26.41
C SER A 12 -15.51 -9.92 27.24
N GLU A 13 -14.26 -10.14 27.59
CA GLU A 13 -13.39 -9.19 28.31
C GLU A 13 -12.70 -8.20 27.36
N LEU A 14 -13.03 -8.22 26.07
CA LEU A 14 -12.52 -7.30 25.07
C LEU A 14 -12.91 -5.85 25.42
N VAL A 15 -11.89 -5.00 25.56
CA VAL A 15 -12.05 -3.57 25.76
C VAL A 15 -11.97 -2.88 24.41
N ASP A 16 -13.09 -2.28 23.98
CA ASP A 16 -13.20 -1.56 22.71
C ASP A 16 -13.88 -0.19 22.87
N PRO A 17 -13.12 0.85 23.28
CA PRO A 17 -13.66 2.19 23.48
C PRO A 17 -13.98 2.91 22.16
N SER A 18 -13.51 2.37 21.04
CA SER A 18 -13.61 3.00 19.71
C SER A 18 -14.68 2.38 18.80
N GLY A 19 -15.31 1.27 19.21
CA GLY A 19 -16.20 0.50 18.34
C GLY A 19 -15.49 -0.23 17.21
N GLY A 20 -14.19 -0.52 17.37
CA GLY A 20 -13.37 -1.21 16.40
C GLY A 20 -13.82 -2.64 16.08
N LEU A 21 -14.52 -3.34 16.98
CA LEU A 21 -15.08 -4.66 16.70
C LEU A 21 -16.19 -4.58 15.66
N ALA A 22 -17.06 -3.58 15.78
CA ALA A 22 -18.12 -3.34 14.82
C ALA A 22 -17.55 -2.91 13.46
N ASP A 23 -16.56 -2.02 13.44
CA ASP A 23 -15.88 -1.64 12.19
C ASP A 23 -15.16 -2.84 11.55
N LEU A 24 -14.53 -3.72 12.35
CA LEU A 24 -13.90 -4.96 11.85
C LEU A 24 -14.93 -5.90 11.22
N GLN A 25 -16.09 -6.09 11.85
CA GLN A 25 -17.18 -6.93 11.33
C GLN A 25 -17.77 -6.37 10.04
N ASN A 26 -17.85 -5.04 9.92
CA ASN A 26 -18.39 -4.35 8.74
C ASN A 26 -17.35 -4.07 7.65
N GLY A 27 -16.07 -4.43 7.88
CA GLY A 27 -15.00 -4.17 6.93
C GLY A 27 -14.72 -2.67 6.74
N ILE A 28 -14.63 -1.90 7.82
CA ILE A 28 -14.47 -0.45 7.80
C ILE A 28 -13.11 -0.04 8.39
N ILE A 29 -12.40 0.84 7.68
CA ILE A 29 -11.25 1.59 8.22
C ILE A 29 -11.75 2.96 8.67
N ARG A 30 -11.63 3.22 9.99
CA ARG A 30 -12.02 4.47 10.63
C ARG A 30 -10.89 5.03 11.49
N GLN A 31 -10.69 6.34 11.45
CA GLN A 31 -9.79 7.02 12.38
C GLN A 31 -10.38 7.05 13.80
N VAL A 32 -9.54 6.77 14.80
CA VAL A 32 -9.95 6.73 16.22
C VAL A 32 -10.22 8.12 16.82
N ALA A 33 -9.67 9.17 16.21
CA ALA A 33 -9.86 10.55 16.62
C ALA A 33 -9.70 11.47 15.39
N PRO A 34 -10.35 12.66 15.37
CA PRO A 34 -10.23 13.60 14.25
C PRO A 34 -8.80 14.06 13.95
N THR A 35 -7.92 14.04 14.95
CA THR A 35 -6.51 14.44 14.85
C THR A 35 -5.57 13.26 14.58
N ALA A 36 -6.08 12.03 14.43
CA ALA A 36 -5.25 10.84 14.36
C ALA A 36 -4.32 10.84 13.13
N LEU A 37 -4.76 11.40 12.01
CA LEU A 37 -3.96 11.50 10.78
C LEU A 37 -3.13 12.79 10.73
N THR A 38 -3.57 13.88 11.34
CA THR A 38 -2.75 15.11 11.40
C THR A 38 -1.60 14.99 12.40
N SER A 39 -1.79 14.22 13.48
CA SER A 39 -0.73 13.93 14.47
C SER A 39 0.33 12.97 13.97
N ASP A 40 0.02 12.14 12.98
CA ASP A 40 0.96 11.19 12.38
C ASP A 40 0.57 10.93 10.91
N PRO A 41 0.99 11.80 9.97
CA PRO A 41 0.51 11.80 8.58
C PRO A 41 0.78 10.51 7.81
N VAL A 42 1.80 9.73 8.20
CA VAL A 42 2.07 8.42 7.59
C VAL A 42 0.89 7.45 7.73
N ARG A 43 0.04 7.66 8.74
CA ARG A 43 -1.17 6.83 8.95
C ARG A 43 -2.17 6.98 7.82
N ALA A 44 -2.12 8.07 7.05
CA ALA A 44 -2.95 8.21 5.86
C ALA A 44 -2.59 7.13 4.82
N LEU A 45 -1.30 6.91 4.58
CA LEU A 45 -0.79 5.87 3.67
C LEU A 45 -1.12 4.48 4.19
N ARG A 46 -0.94 4.29 5.50
CA ARG A 46 -1.30 3.05 6.18
C ARG A 46 -2.78 2.74 6.06
N ALA A 47 -3.67 3.73 6.16
CA ALA A 47 -5.11 3.53 6.01
C ALA A 47 -5.46 3.04 4.60
N LEU A 48 -4.89 3.66 3.55
CA LEU A 48 -5.06 3.21 2.16
C LEU A 48 -4.55 1.77 1.97
N ARG A 49 -3.35 1.47 2.50
CA ARG A 49 -2.77 0.13 2.44
C ARG A 49 -3.63 -0.90 3.16
N LEU A 50 -4.09 -0.62 4.38
CA LEU A 50 -4.93 -1.52 5.16
C LEU A 50 -6.28 -1.76 4.51
N ALA A 51 -6.88 -0.73 3.90
CA ALA A 51 -8.12 -0.88 3.14
C ALA A 51 -7.97 -1.90 2.02
N LEU A 52 -6.88 -1.83 1.25
CA LEU A 52 -6.61 -2.79 0.18
C LEU A 52 -6.21 -4.18 0.72
N GLN A 53 -5.35 -4.23 1.73
CA GLN A 53 -4.86 -5.48 2.31
C GLN A 53 -5.97 -6.31 2.94
N LEU A 54 -6.95 -5.66 3.58
CA LEU A 54 -8.06 -6.31 4.27
C LEU A 54 -9.33 -6.37 3.41
N ASN A 55 -9.32 -5.75 2.23
CA ASN A 55 -10.50 -5.53 1.39
C ASN A 55 -11.64 -4.80 2.16
N PHE A 56 -11.27 -3.73 2.85
CA PHE A 56 -12.15 -2.91 3.68
C PHE A 56 -12.46 -1.57 2.98
N ALA A 57 -13.63 -1.00 3.29
CA ALA A 57 -13.99 0.36 2.89
C ALA A 57 -13.42 1.38 3.87
N ILE A 58 -13.04 2.57 3.38
CA ILE A 58 -12.65 3.69 4.23
C ILE A 58 -13.89 4.54 4.52
N GLU A 59 -14.14 4.82 5.80
CA GLU A 59 -15.25 5.68 6.21
C GLU A 59 -15.08 7.11 5.61
N PRO A 60 -16.16 7.76 5.11
CA PRO A 60 -16.05 9.04 4.40
C PRO A 60 -15.33 10.17 5.16
N VAL A 61 -15.52 10.26 6.49
CA VAL A 61 -14.83 11.29 7.30
C VAL A 61 -13.34 10.97 7.39
N THR A 62 -13.00 9.70 7.58
CA THR A 62 -11.62 9.21 7.54
C THR A 62 -10.96 9.47 6.17
N TRP A 63 -11.68 9.26 5.07
CA TRP A 63 -11.19 9.60 3.71
C TRP A 63 -10.89 11.08 3.55
N ALA A 64 -11.78 11.95 4.03
CA ALA A 64 -11.53 13.39 4.03
C ALA A 64 -10.29 13.76 4.85
N SER A 65 -10.08 13.12 6.00
CA SER A 65 -8.88 13.32 6.83
C SER A 65 -7.60 12.80 6.17
N ILE A 66 -7.66 11.73 5.37
CA ILE A 66 -6.52 11.24 4.56
C ILE A 66 -6.07 12.33 3.58
N ALA A 67 -7.01 12.90 2.83
CA ALA A 67 -6.70 13.99 1.89
C ALA A 67 -6.17 15.24 2.62
N ALA A 68 -6.72 15.56 3.79
CA ALA A 68 -6.28 16.69 4.62
C ALA A 68 -4.88 16.50 5.23
N ALA A 69 -4.35 15.27 5.30
CA ALA A 69 -3.00 15.01 5.78
C ALA A 69 -1.91 15.34 4.75
N ARG A 70 -2.28 15.55 3.48
CA ARG A 70 -1.36 15.87 2.37
C ARG A 70 -0.28 16.91 2.69
N PRO A 71 -0.59 18.12 3.17
CA PRO A 71 0.42 19.15 3.41
C PRO A 71 1.39 18.81 4.54
N LEU A 72 1.09 17.80 5.36
CA LEU A 72 1.89 17.34 6.49
C LEU A 72 2.79 16.16 6.14
N LEU A 73 2.60 15.52 4.98
CA LEU A 73 3.45 14.41 4.54
C LEU A 73 4.94 14.78 4.41
N PRO A 74 5.34 16.00 3.98
CA PRO A 74 6.75 16.39 3.95
C PRO A 74 7.47 16.35 5.31
N ASP A 75 6.72 16.42 6.42
CA ASP A 75 7.28 16.38 7.78
C ASP A 75 7.49 14.94 8.29
N VAL A 76 7.01 13.94 7.54
CA VAL A 76 7.22 12.53 7.86
C VAL A 76 8.62 12.10 7.42
N SER A 77 9.30 11.31 8.25
CA SER A 77 10.63 10.82 7.89
C SER A 77 10.59 9.99 6.59
N PRO A 78 11.59 10.13 5.69
CA PRO A 78 11.65 9.38 4.44
C PRO A 78 11.61 7.86 4.64
N GLU A 79 12.18 7.35 5.74
CA GLU A 79 12.20 5.92 6.06
C GLU A 79 10.79 5.40 6.30
N ARG A 80 9.96 6.14 7.06
CA ARG A 80 8.58 5.74 7.36
C ARG A 80 7.68 5.77 6.12
N LEU A 81 7.88 6.78 5.26
CA LEU A 81 7.18 6.86 3.97
C LEU A 81 7.58 5.69 3.07
N ARG A 82 8.88 5.42 2.95
CA ARG A 82 9.43 4.28 2.19
C ARG A 82 8.87 2.96 2.70
N ASP A 83 8.87 2.74 4.01
CA ASP A 83 8.43 1.47 4.58
C ASP A 83 6.94 1.22 4.30
N GLU A 84 6.08 2.24 4.37
CA GLU A 84 4.67 2.10 3.94
C GLU A 84 4.53 1.87 2.44
N LEU A 85 5.27 2.61 1.61
CA LEU A 85 5.24 2.45 0.15
C LEU A 85 5.68 1.04 -0.25
N VAL A 86 6.82 0.55 0.27
CA VAL A 86 7.33 -0.79 0.02
C VAL A 86 6.32 -1.85 0.45
N THR A 87 5.73 -1.70 1.65
CA THR A 87 4.72 -2.64 2.13
C THR A 87 3.47 -2.65 1.24
N ALA A 88 3.05 -1.49 0.73
CA ALA A 88 1.92 -1.39 -0.17
C ALA A 88 2.22 -1.98 -1.56
N LEU A 89 3.45 -1.81 -2.06
CA LEU A 89 3.89 -2.45 -3.31
C LEU A 89 4.03 -3.96 -3.19
N LEU A 90 4.06 -4.52 -1.98
CA LEU A 90 4.06 -5.97 -1.75
C LEU A 90 2.66 -6.58 -1.76
N LEU A 91 1.60 -5.77 -1.81
CA LEU A 91 0.24 -6.26 -1.91
C LEU A 91 0.02 -7.06 -3.23
N PRO A 92 -1.04 -7.89 -3.28
CA PRO A 92 -1.43 -8.57 -4.51
C PRO A 92 -1.73 -7.59 -5.65
N GLU A 93 -2.39 -6.47 -5.36
CA GLU A 93 -2.80 -5.43 -6.33
C GLU A 93 -2.19 -4.06 -5.97
N PRO A 94 -0.90 -3.83 -6.25
CA PRO A 94 -0.23 -2.56 -5.93
C PRO A 94 -0.72 -1.39 -6.79
N ALA A 95 -1.28 -1.66 -7.98
CA ALA A 95 -1.88 -0.63 -8.85
C ALA A 95 -3.04 0.09 -8.14
N ALA A 96 -3.91 -0.65 -7.45
CA ALA A 96 -5.01 -0.09 -6.68
C ALA A 96 -4.51 0.89 -5.60
N PHE A 97 -3.35 0.64 -5.00
CA PHE A 97 -2.74 1.55 -4.03
C PHE A 97 -2.30 2.86 -4.68
N LEU A 98 -1.65 2.79 -5.85
CA LEU A 98 -1.24 3.98 -6.59
C LEU A 98 -2.45 4.82 -7.07
N GLU A 99 -3.54 4.16 -7.47
CA GLU A 99 -4.81 4.82 -7.78
C GLU A 99 -5.39 5.55 -6.57
N GLN A 100 -5.44 4.89 -5.41
CA GLN A 100 -5.92 5.49 -4.17
C GLN A 100 -5.05 6.70 -3.75
N LEU A 101 -3.73 6.61 -3.91
CA LEU A 101 -2.82 7.74 -3.67
C LEU A 101 -3.13 8.93 -4.58
N ALA A 102 -3.41 8.69 -5.87
CA ALA A 102 -3.79 9.75 -6.79
C ALA A 102 -5.14 10.36 -6.42
N LEU A 103 -6.15 9.54 -6.13
CA LEU A 103 -7.48 10.00 -5.71
C LEU A 103 -7.44 10.83 -4.43
N ALA A 104 -6.59 10.44 -3.46
CA ALA A 104 -6.37 11.19 -2.24
C ALA A 104 -5.43 12.41 -2.41
N GLY A 105 -4.85 12.61 -3.61
CA GLY A 105 -3.91 13.70 -3.89
C GLY A 105 -2.55 13.57 -3.20
N LEU A 106 -2.20 12.38 -2.70
CA LEU A 106 -0.97 12.12 -1.95
C LEU A 106 0.21 11.70 -2.84
N ALA A 107 -0.07 11.28 -4.08
CA ALA A 107 0.92 10.80 -5.04
C ALA A 107 2.14 11.73 -5.20
N SER A 108 1.92 13.04 -5.28
CA SER A 108 2.97 14.04 -5.54
C SER A 108 4.04 14.15 -4.45
N HIS A 109 3.78 13.64 -3.25
CA HIS A 109 4.73 13.70 -2.13
C HIS A 109 5.55 12.41 -1.97
N LEU A 110 5.14 11.33 -2.63
CA LEU A 110 5.72 10.00 -2.45
C LEU A 110 6.45 9.50 -3.68
N LEU A 111 5.97 9.90 -4.85
CA LEU A 111 6.46 9.41 -6.13
C LEU A 111 7.47 10.42 -6.69
N PRO A 112 8.59 9.95 -7.26
CA PRO A 112 9.59 10.85 -7.81
C PRO A 112 8.98 11.70 -8.93
N PRO A 113 9.47 12.95 -9.12
CA PRO A 113 8.98 13.84 -10.17
C PRO A 113 9.17 13.27 -11.60
N LEU A 114 10.03 12.25 -11.74
CA LEU A 114 10.32 11.56 -13.01
C LEU A 114 9.13 10.76 -13.55
N ALA A 115 8.11 10.51 -12.72
CA ALA A 115 6.84 9.98 -13.17
C ALA A 115 6.02 11.09 -13.83
N ASP A 116 6.10 11.21 -15.17
CA ASP A 116 5.38 12.23 -15.96
C ASP A 116 3.89 12.35 -15.58
N THR A 117 3.25 11.25 -15.15
CA THR A 117 1.93 11.22 -14.49
C THR A 117 1.74 9.92 -13.67
N THR A 118 0.81 9.89 -12.71
CA THR A 118 0.39 8.63 -12.06
C THR A 118 -0.09 7.59 -13.07
N ALA A 119 -0.69 8.02 -14.19
CA ALA A 119 -1.11 7.13 -15.27
C ALA A 119 0.07 6.39 -15.93
N ALA A 120 1.21 7.05 -16.11
CA ALA A 120 2.42 6.41 -16.62
C ALA A 120 2.95 5.33 -15.66
N LEU A 121 2.93 5.61 -14.35
CA LEU A 121 3.33 4.65 -13.32
C LEU A 121 2.42 3.42 -13.29
N LEU A 122 1.10 3.63 -13.34
CA LEU A 122 0.14 2.53 -13.41
C LEU A 122 0.37 1.67 -14.65
N THR A 123 0.65 2.30 -15.79
CA THR A 123 0.98 1.61 -17.04
C THR A 123 2.26 0.78 -16.90
N ASN A 124 3.33 1.36 -16.33
CA ASN A 124 4.61 0.66 -16.13
C ASN A 124 4.46 -0.50 -15.16
N LEU A 125 3.74 -0.30 -14.05
CA LEU A 125 3.46 -1.33 -13.07
C LEU A 125 2.67 -2.48 -13.70
N ALA A 126 1.59 -2.19 -14.43
CA ALA A 126 0.79 -3.21 -15.12
C ALA A 126 1.63 -4.02 -16.12
N ARG A 127 2.50 -3.36 -16.89
CA ARG A 127 3.41 -4.04 -17.84
C ARG A 127 4.39 -4.96 -17.12
N LEU A 128 4.94 -4.53 -15.99
CA LEU A 128 5.88 -5.31 -15.19
C LEU A 128 5.20 -6.49 -14.49
N GLU A 129 3.98 -6.32 -13.99
CA GLU A 129 3.21 -7.41 -13.39
C GLU A 129 2.84 -8.48 -14.43
N ALA A 130 2.35 -8.06 -15.61
CA ALA A 130 2.07 -8.97 -16.72
C ALA A 130 3.32 -9.74 -17.18
N ALA A 131 4.48 -9.07 -17.22
CA ALA A 131 5.76 -9.71 -17.52
C ALA A 131 6.16 -10.74 -16.44
N CYS A 132 5.90 -10.46 -15.16
CA CYS A 132 6.23 -11.34 -14.03
C CYS A 132 5.36 -12.60 -13.93
N ASP A 133 4.10 -12.52 -14.36
CA ASP A 133 3.16 -13.66 -14.38
C ASP A 133 3.38 -14.59 -15.58
N GLY A 134 4.43 -14.34 -16.37
CA GLY A 134 4.83 -15.18 -17.51
C GLY A 134 3.93 -15.00 -18.73
N ALA A 135 3.05 -13.99 -18.73
CA ALA A 135 2.00 -13.87 -19.73
C ALA A 135 2.47 -13.20 -21.02
N ASP A 136 3.53 -12.37 -21.01
CA ASP A 136 3.96 -11.75 -22.27
C ASP A 136 5.39 -11.20 -22.28
N ALA A 137 6.29 -11.87 -23.01
CA ALA A 137 7.63 -11.34 -23.32
C ALA A 137 7.56 -10.02 -24.11
N THR A 138 6.44 -9.73 -24.78
CA THR A 138 6.25 -8.49 -25.53
C THR A 138 5.93 -7.30 -24.63
N ALA A 139 5.46 -7.50 -23.39
CA ALA A 139 5.09 -6.41 -22.48
C ALA A 139 6.26 -5.46 -22.16
N LEU A 140 7.48 -5.99 -22.10
CA LEU A 140 8.72 -5.23 -21.90
C LEU A 140 9.53 -5.02 -23.19
N GLY A 141 9.12 -5.60 -24.31
CA GLY A 141 9.85 -5.53 -25.58
C GLY A 141 11.22 -6.22 -25.54
N LEU A 142 11.41 -7.19 -24.63
CA LEU A 142 12.68 -7.88 -24.42
C LEU A 142 12.74 -9.19 -25.23
N PRO A 143 13.93 -9.64 -25.66
CA PRO A 143 14.09 -10.96 -26.30
C PRO A 143 13.60 -12.09 -25.39
N ALA A 144 13.03 -13.14 -25.99
CA ALA A 144 12.46 -14.28 -25.25
C ALA A 144 13.46 -14.96 -24.30
N GLU A 145 14.73 -15.06 -24.71
CA GLU A 145 15.81 -15.62 -23.88
C GLU A 145 16.08 -14.78 -22.63
N THR A 146 16.11 -13.45 -22.77
CA THR A 146 16.26 -12.51 -21.65
C THR A 146 15.07 -12.60 -20.70
N MET A 147 13.85 -12.73 -21.25
CA MET A 147 12.64 -12.90 -20.45
C MET A 147 12.64 -14.21 -19.65
N ALA A 148 13.13 -15.31 -20.23
CA ALA A 148 13.26 -16.58 -19.52
C ALA A 148 14.26 -16.51 -18.36
N LEU A 149 15.41 -15.84 -18.57
CA LEU A 149 16.41 -15.60 -17.51
C LEU A 149 15.87 -14.71 -16.39
N LEU A 150 15.14 -13.65 -16.75
CA LEU A 150 14.49 -12.75 -15.79
C LEU A 150 13.41 -13.47 -14.99
N ALA A 151 12.52 -14.23 -15.64
CA ALA A 151 11.48 -15.01 -14.97
C ALA A 151 12.08 -16.01 -13.96
N ALA A 152 13.15 -16.72 -14.34
CA ALA A 152 13.86 -17.62 -13.45
C ALA A 152 14.52 -16.88 -12.26
N HIS A 153 15.02 -15.66 -12.47
CA HIS A 153 15.54 -14.81 -11.40
C HIS A 153 14.42 -14.30 -10.46
N TRP A 154 13.28 -13.89 -11.01
CA TRP A 154 12.13 -13.36 -10.27
C TRP A 154 11.42 -14.40 -9.42
N ALA A 155 11.39 -15.65 -9.87
CA ALA A 155 10.82 -16.78 -9.13
C ALA A 155 11.69 -17.18 -7.92
N ARG A 156 12.94 -16.69 -7.80
CA ARG A 156 13.78 -16.99 -6.66
C ARG A 156 13.29 -16.23 -5.42
N PRO A 157 13.17 -16.91 -4.26
CA PRO A 157 12.93 -16.21 -3.01
C PRO A 157 14.14 -15.34 -2.65
N VAL A 158 13.84 -14.13 -2.17
CA VAL A 158 14.81 -13.24 -1.53
C VAL A 158 14.72 -13.47 -0.02
N ASP A 159 15.84 -13.31 0.70
CA ASP A 159 15.86 -13.41 2.16
C ASP A 159 14.74 -12.57 2.79
N GLY A 160 14.03 -13.14 3.78
CA GLY A 160 12.86 -12.52 4.39
C GLY A 160 11.50 -12.92 3.80
N GLY A 161 11.46 -13.88 2.87
CA GLY A 161 10.20 -14.50 2.39
C GLY A 161 9.49 -13.74 1.27
N TYR A 162 10.16 -12.75 0.67
CA TYR A 162 9.63 -12.01 -0.48
C TYR A 162 10.02 -12.71 -1.79
N SER A 163 9.11 -12.75 -2.76
CA SER A 163 9.51 -13.11 -4.13
C SER A 163 10.36 -11.99 -4.74
N GLY A 164 11.23 -12.29 -5.71
CA GLY A 164 12.08 -11.32 -6.41
C GLY A 164 11.33 -10.23 -7.21
N ARG A 165 10.01 -10.08 -7.02
CA ARG A 165 9.14 -9.10 -7.67
C ARG A 165 9.25 -7.69 -7.08
N LEU A 166 9.68 -7.54 -5.83
CA LEU A 166 9.75 -6.22 -5.17
C LEU A 166 10.72 -5.24 -5.87
N PRO A 167 11.97 -5.62 -6.23
CA PRO A 167 12.86 -4.73 -6.98
C PRO A 167 12.27 -4.24 -8.29
N LEU A 168 11.44 -5.06 -8.97
CA LEU A 168 10.76 -4.67 -10.22
C LEU A 168 9.64 -3.68 -9.97
N ARG A 169 8.82 -3.91 -8.96
CA ARG A 169 7.75 -2.97 -8.58
C ARG A 169 8.33 -1.62 -8.16
N LEU A 170 9.50 -1.61 -7.53
CA LEU A 170 10.25 -0.38 -7.25
C LEU A 170 10.85 0.24 -8.53
N ALA A 171 11.36 -0.56 -9.46
CA ALA A 171 11.82 -0.07 -10.76
C ALA A 171 10.68 0.54 -11.60
N ALA A 172 9.43 0.07 -11.43
CA ALA A 172 8.25 0.68 -12.04
C ALA A 172 8.02 2.14 -11.60
N LEU A 173 8.57 2.51 -10.44
CA LEU A 173 8.46 3.85 -9.85
C LEU A 173 9.61 4.79 -10.24
N LEU A 174 10.61 4.32 -10.99
CA LEU A 174 11.75 5.08 -11.49
C LEU A 174 11.62 5.34 -13.00
#